data_AF-A0A1E3H7N5-F1
#
_entry.id   AF-A0A1E3H7N5-F1
#
_cell.length_a   1.000
_cell.length_b   1.000
_cell.length_c   1.000
_cell.angle_alpha   90.00
_cell.angle_beta   90.00
_cell.angle_gamma   90.00
#
_symmetry.space_group_name_H-M   'P 1'
#
loop_
_entity.id
_entity.type
_entity.pdbx_description
1 polymer ?
#
loop_
_entity_poly.entity_id
_entity_poly.type
_entity_poly.pdbx_seq_one_letter_code
_entity_poly.pdbx_strand_id
1 'polypeptide(L)'
;MLDHRLTPFLDRNLPRYTSYPTAPHFSAAVGPDDYLAWLDAAATTGPVSLYLHVPFCRSICHYCGCTTKASRRDAPMARYAALLRQEIALVADHLAASRSATSTGAAARPTCCRRRSFP
;
A
#
# COMPACT_ATOMS: atom_id res chain seq x y z
N MET A 1 28.52 23.82 5.57
CA MET A 1 28.16 24.74 6.65
C MET A 1 26.67 25.02 6.51
N LEU A 2 25.82 24.56 7.43
CA LEU A 2 24.40 24.94 7.40
C LEU A 2 24.30 26.45 7.65
N ASP A 3 23.40 27.13 6.96
CA ASP A 3 23.14 28.55 7.20
C ASP A 3 22.61 28.75 8.63
N HIS A 4 23.30 29.56 9.42
CA HIS A 4 22.93 29.91 10.80
C HIS A 4 21.52 30.49 10.93
N ARG A 5 20.95 31.05 9.85
CA ARG A 5 19.58 31.55 9.82
C ARG A 5 18.54 30.44 9.90
N LEU A 6 18.92 29.20 9.57
CA LEU A 6 18.05 28.04 9.60
C LEU A 6 18.09 27.29 10.94
N THR A 7 19.07 27.57 11.79
CA THR A 7 19.23 26.95 13.12
C THR A 7 17.96 27.00 14.00
N PRO A 8 17.19 28.11 14.04
CA PRO A 8 15.96 28.17 14.84
C PRO A 8 14.85 27.21 14.37
N PHE A 9 14.97 26.62 13.18
CA PHE A 9 13.97 25.72 12.61
C PHE A 9 14.33 24.24 12.76
N LEU A 10 15.56 23.92 13.20
CA LEU A 10 16.03 22.53 13.32
C LEU A 10 15.30 21.75 14.43
N ASP A 11 14.95 22.43 15.53
CA ASP A 11 14.30 21.80 16.69
C ASP A 11 12.76 21.81 16.60
N ARG A 12 12.20 22.27 15.47
CA ARG A 12 10.74 22.32 15.29
C ARG A 12 10.19 20.95 14.93
N ASN A 13 9.12 20.52 15.61
CA ASN A 13 8.33 19.36 15.23
C ASN A 13 7.60 19.63 13.91
N LEU A 14 8.25 19.32 12.79
CA LEU A 14 7.65 19.40 11.47
C LEU A 14 6.81 18.15 11.17
N PRO A 15 5.66 18.29 10.48
CA PRO A 15 4.92 17.14 10.00
C PRO A 15 5.77 16.29 9.07
N ARG A 16 5.67 14.97 9.23
CA ARG A 16 6.25 14.03 8.25
C ARG A 16 5.31 13.94 7.05
N TYR A 17 5.59 14.73 6.02
CA TYR A 17 4.87 14.66 4.75
C TYR A 17 5.27 13.41 3.98
N THR A 18 4.48 12.35 4.14
CA THR A 18 4.61 11.07 3.41
C THR A 18 3.66 10.98 2.21
N SER A 19 2.69 11.90 2.15
CA SER A 19 1.71 12.07 1.06
C SER A 19 1.15 13.49 1.10
N TYR A 20 0.56 13.92 -0.02
CA TYR A 20 -0.21 15.16 -0.09
C TYR A 20 -1.48 14.93 -0.93
N PRO A 21 -2.69 15.22 -0.40
CA PRO A 21 -2.98 15.64 0.97
C PRO A 21 -2.56 14.59 2.02
N THR A 22 -2.29 15.04 3.24
CA THR A 22 -1.86 14.14 4.33
C THR A 22 -3.02 13.32 4.89
N ALA A 23 -2.72 12.21 5.57
CA ALA A 23 -3.72 11.29 6.14
C ALA A 23 -4.80 11.93 7.05
N PRO A 24 -4.55 13.01 7.82
CA PRO A 24 -5.61 13.72 8.56
C PRO A 24 -6.73 14.29 7.69
N HIS A 25 -6.51 14.44 6.38
CA HIS A 25 -7.54 14.86 5.43
C HIS A 25 -8.39 13.69 4.91
N PHE A 26 -8.09 12.45 5.29
CA PHE A 26 -8.91 11.30 4.92
C PHE A 26 -10.25 11.39 5.65
N SER A 27 -11.33 11.18 4.91
CA SER A 27 -12.70 11.24 5.44
C SER A 27 -13.56 10.14 4.84
N ALA A 28 -14.71 9.89 5.45
CA ALA A 28 -15.70 8.95 4.94
C ALA A 28 -16.43 9.44 3.67
N ALA A 29 -16.04 10.60 3.12
CA ALA A 29 -16.58 11.09 1.85
C ALA A 29 -16.13 10.26 0.65
N VAL A 30 -14.99 9.57 0.76
CA VAL A 30 -14.53 8.59 -0.24
C VAL A 30 -15.11 7.24 0.09
N GLY A 31 -15.98 6.74 -0.80
CA GLY A 31 -16.72 5.50 -0.61
C GLY A 31 -16.28 4.36 -1.54
N PRO A 32 -17.02 3.23 -1.52
CA PRO A 32 -16.76 2.10 -2.40
C PRO A 32 -16.88 2.45 -3.89
N ASP A 33 -17.82 3.30 -4.26
CA ASP A 33 -18.06 3.67 -5.67
C ASP A 33 -16.89 4.51 -6.23
N ASP A 34 -16.34 5.42 -5.43
CA ASP A 34 -15.14 6.19 -5.79
C ASP A 34 -13.94 5.25 -6.01
N TYR A 35 -13.79 4.26 -5.12
CA TYR A 35 -12.73 3.27 -5.21
C TYR A 35 -12.83 2.43 -6.48
N LEU A 36 -14.02 1.94 -6.83
CA LEU A 36 -14.26 1.18 -8.07
C LEU A 36 -13.95 2.04 -9.31
N ALA A 37 -14.42 3.28 -9.35
CA ALA A 37 -14.14 4.20 -10.46
C ALA A 37 -12.62 4.44 -10.64
N TRP A 38 -11.86 4.56 -9.54
CA TRP A 38 -10.40 4.69 -9.60
C TRP A 38 -9.70 3.39 -10.04
N LEU A 39 -10.21 2.22 -9.65
CA LEU A 39 -9.69 0.95 -10.14
C LEU A 39 -9.91 0.79 -11.65
N ASP A 40 -11.10 1.15 -12.15
CA ASP A 40 -11.39 1.17 -13.58
C ASP A 40 -10.44 2.10 -14.34
N ALA A 41 -10.20 3.30 -13.82
CA ALA A 41 -9.23 4.22 -14.38
C ALA A 41 -7.79 3.64 -14.35
N ALA A 42 -7.38 3.03 -13.24
CA ALA A 42 -6.07 2.39 -13.06
C ALA A 42 -5.86 1.21 -14.02
N ALA A 43 -6.93 0.49 -14.36
CA ALA A 43 -6.89 -0.64 -15.28
C ALA A 43 -6.35 -0.22 -16.67
N THR A 44 -6.59 1.02 -17.08
CA THR A 44 -6.22 1.57 -18.40
C THR A 44 -4.91 2.35 -18.42
N THR A 45 -4.34 2.70 -17.26
CA THR A 45 -3.23 3.67 -17.14
C THR A 45 -1.83 3.05 -16.96
N GLY A 46 -1.67 1.76 -17.31
CA GLY A 46 -0.36 1.11 -17.41
C GLY A 46 -0.02 0.17 -16.23
N PRO A 47 1.26 0.01 -15.88
CA PRO A 47 1.67 -0.93 -14.84
C PRO A 47 1.22 -0.48 -13.44
N VAL A 48 0.71 -1.42 -12.66
CA VAL A 48 0.22 -1.19 -11.29
C VAL A 48 1.31 -1.54 -10.28
N SER A 49 1.48 -0.70 -9.26
CA SER A 49 2.31 -0.99 -8.08
C SER A 49 1.45 -1.59 -6.97
N LEU A 50 1.99 -2.59 -6.25
CA LEU A 50 1.31 -3.24 -5.14
C LEU A 50 2.02 -2.92 -3.83
N TYR A 51 1.29 -2.35 -2.88
CA TYR A 51 1.75 -2.14 -1.50
C TYR A 51 1.02 -3.14 -0.58
N LEU A 52 1.78 -3.94 0.18
CA LEU A 52 1.25 -4.89 1.14
C LEU A 52 1.70 -4.52 2.54
N HIS A 53 0.75 -4.25 3.43
CA HIS A 53 1.04 -4.01 4.83
C HIS A 53 1.15 -5.33 5.59
N VAL A 54 2.22 -5.53 6.37
CA VAL A 54 2.39 -6.72 7.22
C VAL A 54 2.45 -6.28 8.69
N PRO A 55 1.31 -6.33 9.42
CA PRO A 55 1.19 -5.73 10.75
C PRO A 55 1.66 -6.64 11.88
N PHE A 56 2.69 -7.46 11.66
CA PHE A 56 3.17 -8.44 12.64
C PHE A 56 4.67 -8.36 12.86
N CYS A 57 5.06 -8.33 14.13
CA CYS A 57 6.45 -8.49 14.56
C CYS A 57 6.53 -9.60 15.62
N ARG A 58 7.63 -10.37 15.66
CA ARG A 58 7.87 -11.34 16.74
C ARG A 58 8.11 -10.64 18.09
N SER A 59 8.73 -9.47 18.01
CA SER A 59 9.00 -8.54 19.11
C SER A 59 8.87 -7.11 18.59
N ILE A 60 8.32 -6.20 19.39
CA ILE A 60 8.24 -4.78 19.07
C ILE A 60 9.48 -4.07 19.61
N CYS A 61 10.12 -3.24 18.78
CA CYS A 61 11.23 -2.40 19.21
C CYS A 61 10.74 -1.25 20.11
N HIS A 62 11.53 -0.82 21.09
CA HIS A 62 11.17 0.28 21.99
C HIS A 62 10.88 1.62 21.30
N TYR A 63 11.43 1.84 20.10
CA TYR A 63 11.25 3.04 19.30
C TYR A 63 10.25 2.85 18.13
N CYS A 64 9.49 1.75 18.12
CA CYS A 64 8.61 1.43 16.99
C CYS A 64 7.42 2.39 16.90
N GLY A 65 7.31 3.12 15.80
CA GLY A 65 6.16 3.94 15.43
C GLY A 65 5.30 3.35 14.30
N CYS A 66 5.49 2.07 13.97
CA CYS A 66 4.75 1.41 12.89
C CYS A 66 3.38 0.92 13.36
N THR A 67 2.40 0.90 12.46
CA THR A 67 1.09 0.28 12.71
C THR A 67 1.21 -1.25 12.70
N THR A 68 1.75 -1.83 13.77
CA THR A 68 2.08 -3.25 13.88
C THR A 68 1.70 -3.83 15.25
N LYS A 69 1.64 -5.16 15.36
CA LYS A 69 1.35 -5.88 16.60
C LYS A 69 2.38 -6.98 16.85
N ALA A 70 2.71 -7.21 18.12
CA ALA A 70 3.54 -8.33 18.53
C ALA A 70 2.74 -9.64 18.43
N SER A 71 3.22 -10.62 17.67
CA SER A 71 2.66 -11.97 17.66
C SER A 71 3.76 -13.03 17.63
N ARG A 72 3.75 -13.91 18.62
CA ARG A 72 4.61 -15.12 18.66
C ARG A 72 3.95 -16.34 18.03
N ARG A 73 2.64 -16.28 17.75
CA ARG A 73 1.88 -17.37 17.13
C ARG A 73 1.82 -17.16 15.63
N ASP A 74 1.90 -18.25 14.88
CA ASP A 74 1.82 -18.22 13.42
C ASP A 74 0.38 -18.17 12.91
N ALA A 75 -0.57 -18.72 13.68
CA ALA A 75 -1.97 -18.80 13.27
C ALA A 75 -2.59 -17.44 12.87
N PRO A 76 -2.39 -16.32 13.60
CA PRO A 76 -2.87 -15.01 13.17
C PRO A 76 -2.25 -14.53 11.86
N MET A 77 -0.95 -14.78 11.65
CA MET A 77 -0.22 -14.40 10.43
C MET A 77 -0.73 -15.20 9.23
N ALA A 78 -0.93 -16.52 9.41
CA ALA A 78 -1.45 -17.40 8.38
C ALA A 78 -2.89 -17.00 7.98
N ARG A 79 -3.74 -16.68 8.96
CA ARG A 79 -5.11 -16.19 8.71
C ARG A 79 -5.09 -14.86 7.96
N TYR A 80 -4.23 -13.92 8.35
CA TYR A 80 -4.09 -12.63 7.65
C TYR A 80 -3.62 -12.82 6.21
N ALA A 81 -2.61 -13.66 5.97
CA ALA A 81 -2.12 -13.97 4.63
C ALA A 81 -3.19 -14.65 3.77
N ALA A 82 -4.10 -15.44 4.36
CA ALA A 82 -5.22 -16.02 3.64
C ALA A 82 -6.24 -14.97 3.21
N LEU A 83 -6.61 -14.06 4.11
CA LEU A 83 -7.52 -12.95 3.79
C LEU A 83 -6.92 -12.01 2.74
N LEU A 84 -5.62 -11.68 2.86
CA LEU A 84 -4.92 -10.83 1.90
C LEU A 84 -4.94 -11.43 0.49
N ARG A 85 -4.77 -12.77 0.37
CA ARG A 85 -4.89 -13.46 -0.92
C ARG A 85 -6.29 -13.38 -1.51
N GLN A 86 -7.32 -13.45 -0.68
CA GLN A 86 -8.71 -13.31 -1.14
C GLN A 86 -8.98 -11.88 -1.62
N GLU A 87 -8.52 -10.87 -0.88
CA GLU A 87 -8.64 -9.47 -1.28
C GLU A 87 -7.89 -9.16 -2.58
N ILE A 88 -6.65 -9.64 -2.72
CA ILE A 88 -5.88 -9.51 -3.97
C ILE A 88 -6.63 -10.15 -5.15
N ALA A 89 -7.23 -11.33 -4.95
CA ALA A 89 -8.00 -11.99 -6.01
C ALA A 89 -9.21 -11.14 -6.43
N LEU A 90 -9.97 -10.59 -5.47
CA LEU A 90 -11.12 -9.72 -5.76
C LEU A 90 -10.73 -8.49 -6.59
N VAL A 91 -9.63 -7.82 -6.23
CA VAL A 91 -9.15 -6.64 -6.96
C VAL A 91 -8.59 -7.04 -8.34
N ALA A 92 -7.88 -8.16 -8.43
CA ALA A 92 -7.34 -8.64 -9.70
C ALA A 92 -8.44 -9.03 -10.69
N ASP A 93 -9.49 -9.71 -10.22
CA ASP A 93 -10.64 -10.10 -11.04
C ASP A 93 -11.37 -8.87 -11.59
N HIS A 94 -11.56 -7.83 -10.76
CA HIS A 94 -12.14 -6.57 -11.19
C HIS A 94 -11.27 -5.88 -12.26
N LEU A 95 -9.96 -5.70 -12.01
CA LEU A 95 -9.05 -5.08 -12.98
C LEU A 95 -8.98 -5.85 -14.31
N ALA A 96 -9.08 -7.18 -14.29
CA ALA A 96 -9.11 -8.00 -15.51
C ALA A 96 -10.40 -7.77 -16.31
N ALA A 97 -11.56 -7.69 -15.64
CA ALA A 97 -12.83 -7.39 -16.28
C ALA A 97 -12.81 -6.00 -16.94
N SER A 98 -12.31 -4.98 -16.25
CA SER A 98 -12.26 -3.60 -16.75
C SER A 98 -11.30 -3.43 -17.94
N ARG A 99 -10.19 -4.17 -17.97
CA ARG A 99 -9.29 -4.22 -19.14
C ARG A 99 -9.92 -4.90 -20.35
N SER A 100 -10.78 -5.89 -20.14
CA SER A 100 -11.43 -6.64 -21.23
C SER A 100 -12.50 -5.82 -21.96
N ALA A 101 -13.08 -4.82 -21.29
CA ALA A 101 -14.02 -3.86 -21.89
C ALA A 101 -13.33 -2.84 -22.82
N THR A 102 -12.00 -2.63 -22.66
CA THR A 102 -11.22 -1.71 -23.48
C THR A 102 -10.37 -2.53 -24.45
N SER A 103 -10.95 -2.90 -25.59
CA SER A 103 -10.30 -3.78 -26.57
C SER A 103 -9.12 -3.11 -27.28
N THR A 104 -7.92 -3.22 -26.71
CA THR A 104 -6.67 -3.32 -27.49
C THR A 104 -5.64 -4.11 -26.70
N GLY A 105 -5.21 -5.24 -27.25
CA GLY A 105 -4.43 -6.26 -26.56
C GLY A 105 -3.10 -5.76 -25.97
N ALA A 106 -2.88 -6.09 -24.70
CA ALA A 106 -1.56 -6.36 -24.16
C ALA A 106 -1.73 -7.30 -22.96
N ALA A 107 -1.34 -8.56 -23.14
CA ALA A 107 -1.22 -9.51 -22.04
C ALA A 107 -0.12 -9.03 -21.09
N ALA A 108 -0.51 -8.27 -20.06
CA ALA A 108 0.40 -7.80 -19.02
C ALA A 108 0.75 -8.97 -18.09
N ARG A 109 1.77 -9.75 -18.45
CA ARG A 109 2.46 -10.60 -17.48
C ARG A 109 3.12 -9.69 -16.44
N PRO A 110 2.86 -9.83 -15.13
CA PRO A 110 3.53 -9.04 -14.12
C PRO A 110 5.01 -9.42 -14.02
N THR A 111 5.87 -8.67 -14.71
CA THR A 111 7.34 -8.84 -14.73
C THR A 111 7.99 -8.60 -13.35
N CYS A 112 7.23 -8.11 -12.37
CA CYS A 112 7.69 -7.85 -11.00
C CYS A 112 7.81 -9.12 -10.14
N CYS A 113 7.10 -10.22 -10.46
CA CYS A 113 7.23 -11.49 -9.74
C CYS A 113 8.48 -12.29 -10.16
N ARG A 114 9.65 -11.64 -10.28
CA ARG A 114 10.91 -12.39 -10.23
C ARG A 114 11.04 -12.93 -8.80
N ARG A 115 10.92 -14.24 -8.68
CA ARG A 115 11.16 -15.03 -7.46
C ARG A 115 12.57 -14.74 -6.95
N ARG A 116 12.75 -13.65 -6.20
CA ARG A 116 13.94 -13.47 -5.36
C ARG A 116 13.70 -14.36 -4.16
N SER A 117 14.34 -15.52 -4.18
CA SER A 117 14.57 -16.32 -2.98
C SER A 117 15.19 -15.38 -1.94
N PHE A 118 14.42 -15.05 -0.90
CA PHE A 118 14.98 -14.40 0.27
C PHE A 118 15.85 -15.45 0.98
N PRO A 119 17.11 -15.15 1.35
CA PRO A 119 17.94 -16.05 2.12
C PRO A 119 17.38 -16.28 3.53
#